data_AF-A0AAX3E6G3-F1
#
_entry.id   AF-A0AAX3E6G3-F1
#
_cell.length_a   1.000
_cell.length_b   1.000
_cell.length_c   1.000
_cell.angle_alpha   90.00
_cell.angle_beta   90.00
_cell.angle_gamma   90.00
#
_symmetry.space_group_name_H-M   'P 1'
#
loop_
_entity.id
_entity.type
_entity.pdbx_description
1 polymer ?
#
loop_
_entity_poly.entity_id
_entity_poly.type
_entity_poly.pdbx_seq_one_letter_code
_entity_poly.pdbx_strand_id
1 'polypeptide(L)'
;MPRSRAWISSSSIRRYELAVYDTEGIRDSLLSGEPLAVHIAGQPCTADLEESLHGTGSFTGTLSGDGRAHLTISGDVLRGYFEIGGVAYWVESTGRYDAESPGKVLHYVHSSADVKGLSGCYLTLYNISNGDLEDSGYPADWTKADFLSGGHEVVPLTDTDLVDLPKVNETLRTGFMEVPLSYNETMRIVKGYRGKIAEYRGNYYVIDFFES
;
A
#
# COMPACT_ATOMS: atom_id res chain seq x y z
N MET A 1 -4.08 -35.61 17.67
CA MET A 1 -4.21 -35.25 16.24
C MET A 1 -4.00 -33.75 16.12
N PRO A 2 -2.88 -33.25 15.58
CA PRO A 2 -2.71 -31.81 15.38
C PRO A 2 -3.42 -31.38 14.10
N ARG A 3 -4.05 -30.21 14.19
CA ARG A 3 -4.97 -29.61 13.24
C ARG A 3 -4.21 -29.05 12.04
N SER A 4 -4.55 -29.54 10.85
CA SER A 4 -4.31 -28.80 9.62
C SER A 4 -5.26 -27.62 9.55
N ARG A 5 -4.73 -26.41 9.41
CA ARG A 5 -5.31 -25.31 8.61
C ARG A 5 -4.26 -24.21 8.49
N ALA A 6 -3.34 -24.43 7.56
CA ALA A 6 -2.56 -23.36 6.96
C ALA A 6 -3.53 -22.49 6.15
N TRP A 7 -3.44 -21.17 6.31
CA TRP A 7 -3.99 -20.22 5.37
C TRP A 7 -2.93 -19.15 5.15
N ILE A 8 -2.25 -19.26 4.01
CA ILE A 8 -1.51 -18.17 3.37
C ILE A 8 -2.49 -17.58 2.36
N SER A 9 -2.74 -16.28 2.41
CA SER A 9 -3.25 -15.57 1.23
C SER A 9 -2.44 -14.30 1.00
N SER A 10 -1.13 -14.48 0.78
CA SER A 10 -0.32 -13.54 0.01
C SER A 10 -0.26 -14.09 -1.42
N SER A 11 -0.46 -13.24 -2.41
CA SER A 11 -0.24 -13.56 -3.82
C SER A 11 1.26 -13.74 -4.07
N SER A 12 1.78 -14.89 -3.65
CA SER A 12 3.08 -15.48 -3.97
C SER A 12 4.36 -14.68 -3.69
N ILE A 13 4.41 -13.95 -2.57
CA ILE A 13 5.69 -13.57 -1.94
C ILE A 13 6.36 -14.86 -1.46
N ARG A 14 7.47 -15.24 -2.09
CA ARG A 14 8.25 -16.46 -1.77
C ARG A 14 9.15 -16.28 -0.57
N ARG A 15 9.62 -15.06 -0.33
CA ARG A 15 10.53 -14.70 0.74
C ARG A 15 10.15 -13.33 1.27
N TYR A 16 10.11 -13.21 2.58
CA TYR A 16 9.90 -11.96 3.27
C TYR A 16 10.67 -11.99 4.58
N GLU A 17 11.02 -10.81 5.07
CA GLU A 17 11.52 -10.60 6.42
C GLU A 17 10.39 -10.01 7.28
N LEU A 18 10.46 -10.26 8.58
CA LEU A 18 9.59 -9.61 9.56
C LEU A 18 10.41 -8.58 10.32
N ALA A 19 9.90 -7.36 10.37
CA ALA A 19 10.54 -6.25 11.05
C ALA A 19 9.56 -5.53 11.96
N VAL A 20 10.12 -4.85 12.96
CA VAL A 20 9.42 -3.91 13.83
C VAL A 20 10.13 -2.57 13.71
N TYR A 21 9.37 -1.50 13.47
CA TYR A 21 9.92 -0.17 13.27
C TYR A 21 9.57 0.76 14.43
N ASP A 22 10.49 1.67 14.75
CA ASP A 22 10.18 2.81 15.59
C ASP A 22 9.50 3.92 14.78
N THR A 23 8.19 3.78 14.55
CA THR A 23 7.44 4.68 13.67
C THR A 23 7.44 6.13 14.13
N GLU A 24 7.40 6.37 15.45
CA GLU A 24 7.48 7.72 16.02
C GLU A 24 8.86 8.34 15.78
N GLY A 25 9.95 7.62 16.10
CA GLY A 25 11.31 8.11 15.87
C GLY A 25 11.60 8.36 14.38
N ILE A 26 11.12 7.50 13.49
CA ILE A 26 11.23 7.71 12.03
C ILE A 26 10.46 8.97 11.64
N ARG A 27 9.22 9.14 12.10
CA ARG A 27 8.41 10.32 11.78
C ARG A 27 9.07 11.61 12.25
N ASP A 28 9.56 11.63 13.48
CA ASP A 28 10.18 12.81 14.08
C ASP A 28 11.45 13.22 13.32
N SER A 29 12.27 12.24 12.89
CA SER A 29 13.45 12.46 12.05
C SER A 29 13.10 12.98 10.66
N LEU A 30 12.05 12.44 10.02
CA LEU A 30 11.59 12.94 8.72
C LEU A 30 11.02 14.37 8.83
N LEU A 31 10.28 14.68 9.90
CA LEU A 31 9.74 16.02 10.15
C LEU A 31 10.82 17.04 10.51
N SER A 32 11.98 16.62 11.01
CA SER A 32 13.13 17.51 11.22
C SER A 32 13.92 17.78 9.93
N GLY A 33 13.56 17.12 8.82
CA GLY A 33 14.25 17.22 7.54
C GLY A 33 15.57 16.46 7.50
N GLU A 34 15.79 15.53 8.44
CA GLU A 34 16.97 14.67 8.43
C GLU A 34 16.80 13.52 7.42
N PRO A 35 17.85 13.18 6.67
CA PRO A 35 17.83 12.01 5.80
C PRO A 35 17.65 10.72 6.58
N LEU A 36 16.78 9.83 6.08
CA LEU A 36 16.51 8.55 6.72
C LEU A 36 17.54 7.50 6.30
N ALA A 37 18.24 6.94 7.27
CA ALA A 37 19.11 5.78 7.04
C ALA A 37 18.28 4.50 6.86
N VAL A 38 18.46 3.82 5.73
CA VAL A 38 17.75 2.58 5.38
C VAL A 38 18.76 1.49 5.01
N HIS A 39 18.40 0.23 5.24
CA HIS A 39 19.22 -0.92 4.83
C HIS A 39 18.43 -1.77 3.85
N ILE A 40 18.81 -1.74 2.58
CA ILE A 40 18.11 -2.43 1.49
C ILE A 40 19.00 -3.56 0.99
N ALA A 41 18.48 -4.79 1.03
CA ALA A 41 19.25 -6.01 0.71
C ALA A 41 20.62 -6.09 1.42
N GLY A 42 20.67 -5.62 2.68
CA GLY A 42 21.89 -5.59 3.48
C GLY A 42 22.88 -4.49 3.11
N GLN A 43 22.56 -3.60 2.16
CA GLN A 43 23.36 -2.43 1.85
C GLN A 43 22.81 -1.19 2.55
N PRO A 44 23.65 -0.39 3.22
CA PRO A 44 23.23 0.89 3.77
C PRO A 44 22.94 1.87 2.64
N CYS A 45 21.82 2.56 2.74
CA CYS A 45 21.39 3.63 1.85
C CYS A 45 20.79 4.77 2.69
N THR A 46 20.64 5.91 2.05
CA THR A 46 20.03 7.13 2.62
C THR A 46 18.86 7.55 1.75
N ALA A 47 17.72 7.82 2.37
CA ALA A 47 16.54 8.38 1.73
C ALA A 47 16.38 9.85 2.15
N ASP A 48 16.50 10.74 1.18
CA ASP A 48 16.23 12.17 1.33
C ASP A 48 14.75 12.38 0.98
N LEU A 49 13.93 12.72 1.99
CA LEU A 49 12.48 12.68 1.90
C LEU A 49 11.86 13.97 2.41
N GLU A 50 10.81 14.42 1.74
CA GLU A 50 10.02 15.58 2.11
C GLU A 50 8.56 15.17 2.34
N GLU A 51 7.86 15.85 3.25
CA GLU A 51 6.46 15.58 3.49
C GLU A 51 5.61 16.04 2.29
N SER A 52 4.95 15.10 1.61
CA SER A 52 4.19 15.37 0.38
C SER A 52 3.00 16.30 0.62
N LEU A 53 2.33 16.15 1.77
CA LEU A 53 1.26 17.04 2.22
C LEU A 53 1.30 17.18 3.73
N HIS A 54 1.32 18.42 4.20
CA HIS A 54 1.55 18.71 5.61
C HIS A 54 0.54 18.03 6.54
N GLY A 55 1.03 17.28 7.52
CA GLY A 55 0.24 16.59 8.53
C GLY A 55 -0.33 15.25 8.10
N THR A 56 -0.08 14.79 6.87
CA THR A 56 -0.56 13.47 6.41
C THR A 56 0.33 12.32 6.87
N GLY A 57 1.59 12.61 7.22
CA GLY A 57 2.58 11.56 7.47
C GLY A 57 3.00 10.79 6.22
N SER A 58 2.75 11.35 5.02
CA SER A 58 3.25 10.84 3.75
C SER A 58 4.51 11.61 3.35
N PHE A 59 5.55 10.89 2.99
CA PHE A 59 6.88 11.40 2.66
C PHE A 59 7.35 10.80 1.34
N THR A 60 7.87 11.61 0.44
CA THR A 60 8.40 11.18 -0.85
C THR A 60 9.76 11.80 -1.12
N GLY A 61 10.58 11.14 -1.93
CA GLY A 61 11.87 11.67 -2.32
C GLY A 61 12.80 10.63 -2.92
N THR A 62 14.09 10.88 -2.78
CA THR A 62 15.14 10.11 -3.47
C THR A 62 15.88 9.18 -2.52
N LEU A 63 16.18 7.99 -3.02
CA LEU A 63 17.00 7.00 -2.35
C LEU A 63 18.37 6.94 -3.02
N SER A 64 19.43 7.26 -2.28
CA SER A 64 20.85 7.16 -2.66
C SER A 64 21.13 7.11 -4.17
N GLY A 65 21.31 8.29 -4.78
CA GLY A 65 21.48 8.42 -6.23
C GLY A 65 20.16 8.83 -6.90
N ASP A 66 19.71 8.05 -7.88
CA ASP A 66 18.50 8.25 -8.68
C ASP A 66 17.33 7.32 -8.30
N GLY A 67 17.47 6.58 -7.18
CA GLY A 67 16.42 5.74 -6.64
C GLY A 67 15.25 6.54 -6.08
N ARG A 68 14.11 5.87 -5.90
CA ARG A 68 12.87 6.47 -5.39
C ARG A 68 12.55 5.92 -4.01
N ALA A 69 12.00 6.75 -3.15
CA ALA A 69 11.47 6.33 -1.87
C ALA A 69 10.16 7.05 -1.56
N HIS A 70 9.20 6.27 -1.07
CA HIS A 70 7.93 6.75 -0.54
C HIS A 70 7.70 6.08 0.80
N LEU A 71 7.32 6.85 1.82
CA LEU A 71 6.89 6.33 3.11
C LEU A 71 5.57 6.96 3.54
N THR A 72 4.71 6.15 4.15
CA THR A 72 3.52 6.65 4.84
C THR A 72 3.52 6.12 6.27
N ILE A 73 3.35 7.02 7.24
CA ILE A 73 3.31 6.71 8.67
C ILE A 73 1.94 7.08 9.23
N SER A 74 1.21 6.09 9.73
CA SER A 74 -0.08 6.27 10.39
C SER A 74 -0.09 5.56 11.74
N GLY A 75 0.19 6.31 12.81
CA GLY A 75 0.35 5.77 14.16
C GLY A 75 1.53 4.82 14.27
N ASP A 76 1.24 3.56 14.60
CA ASP A 76 2.19 2.45 14.73
C ASP A 76 2.47 1.73 13.40
N VAL A 77 1.81 2.14 12.32
CA VAL A 77 1.96 1.54 10.99
C VAL A 77 2.86 2.38 10.09
N LEU A 78 4.04 1.83 9.78
CA LEU A 78 4.88 2.24 8.65
C LEU A 78 4.45 1.52 7.36
N ARG A 79 4.40 2.26 6.26
CA ARG A 79 4.43 1.74 4.89
C ARG A 79 5.62 2.35 4.17
N GLY A 80 6.29 1.55 3.37
CA GLY A 80 7.46 1.98 2.63
C GLY A 80 7.50 1.35 1.25
N TYR A 81 7.87 2.16 0.26
CA TYR A 81 8.27 1.73 -1.06
C TYR A 81 9.65 2.30 -1.33
N PHE A 82 10.55 1.45 -1.81
CA PHE A 82 11.91 1.83 -2.15
C PHE A 82 12.28 1.18 -3.48
N GLU A 83 12.78 1.97 -4.41
CA GLU A 83 13.24 1.48 -5.71
C GLU A 83 14.68 1.89 -5.95
N ILE A 84 15.55 0.91 -6.16
CA ILE A 84 16.95 1.14 -6.47
C ILE A 84 17.47 0.03 -7.39
N GLY A 85 18.21 0.42 -8.43
CA GLY A 85 18.78 -0.55 -9.37
C GLY A 85 17.75 -1.40 -10.12
N GLY A 86 16.53 -0.87 -10.33
CA GLY A 86 15.43 -1.58 -11.00
C GLY A 86 14.76 -2.68 -10.17
N VAL A 87 15.01 -2.71 -8.85
CA VAL A 87 14.34 -3.60 -7.90
C VAL A 87 13.53 -2.76 -6.93
N ALA A 88 12.23 -3.04 -6.88
CA ALA A 88 11.34 -2.48 -5.87
C ALA A 88 11.36 -3.31 -4.58
N TYR A 89 11.27 -2.63 -3.44
CA TYR A 89 11.21 -3.17 -2.09
C TYR A 89 10.04 -2.53 -1.35
N TRP A 90 9.28 -3.34 -0.62
CA TRP A 90 8.10 -2.91 0.10
C TRP A 90 8.20 -3.23 1.58
N VAL A 91 7.65 -2.32 2.38
CA VAL A 91 7.38 -2.49 3.80
C VAL A 91 5.88 -2.38 4.01
N GLU A 92 5.26 -3.47 4.46
CA GLU A 92 3.81 -3.57 4.60
C GLU A 92 3.42 -4.03 6.00
N SER A 93 2.29 -3.55 6.51
CA SER A 93 1.79 -3.98 7.81
C SER A 93 1.22 -5.40 7.76
N THR A 94 1.59 -6.23 8.74
CA THR A 94 0.92 -7.51 8.96
C THR A 94 -0.46 -7.35 9.62
N GLY A 95 -0.75 -6.16 10.17
CA GLY A 95 -1.91 -5.88 11.02
C GLY A 95 -1.87 -6.59 12.38
N ARG A 96 -0.73 -7.17 12.77
CA ARG A 96 -0.52 -7.83 14.07
C ARG A 96 0.51 -7.07 14.88
N TYR A 97 0.27 -7.03 16.19
CA TYR A 97 1.22 -6.50 17.15
C TYR A 97 2.34 -7.51 17.42
N ASP A 98 3.55 -6.99 17.61
CA ASP A 98 4.66 -7.78 18.08
C ASP A 98 4.42 -8.25 19.52
N ALA A 99 4.80 -9.50 19.79
CA ALA A 99 4.64 -10.10 21.10
C ALA A 99 5.74 -9.66 22.08
N GLU A 100 6.91 -9.30 21.56
CA GLU A 100 8.08 -8.89 22.35
C GLU A 100 8.10 -7.38 22.60
N SER A 101 7.49 -6.59 21.71
CA SER A 101 7.43 -5.13 21.74
C SER A 101 5.97 -4.62 21.77
N PRO A 102 5.35 -4.49 22.97
CA PRO A 102 3.97 -4.08 23.10
C PRO A 102 3.69 -2.74 22.41
N GLY A 103 2.63 -2.69 21.61
CA GLY A 103 2.20 -1.48 20.89
C GLY A 103 2.96 -1.20 19.59
N LYS A 104 3.89 -2.08 19.19
CA LYS A 104 4.54 -2.00 17.88
C LYS A 104 3.94 -3.03 16.92
N VAL A 105 3.70 -2.62 15.68
CA VAL A 105 3.15 -3.49 14.63
C VAL A 105 4.29 -4.25 13.96
N LEU A 106 4.03 -5.52 13.61
CA LEU A 106 4.92 -6.32 12.75
C LEU A 106 4.69 -5.95 11.30
N HIS A 107 5.78 -5.86 10.54
CA HIS A 107 5.79 -5.54 9.11
C HIS A 107 6.43 -6.64 8.29
N TYR A 108 5.87 -6.92 7.12
CA TYR A 108 6.54 -7.68 6.06
C TYR A 108 7.48 -6.77 5.30
N VAL A 109 8.68 -7.26 5.03
CA VAL A 109 9.62 -6.63 4.09
C VAL A 109 9.90 -7.62 2.98
N HIS A 110 9.69 -7.22 1.73
CA HIS A 110 9.97 -8.08 0.58
C HIS A 110 10.39 -7.27 -0.65
N SER A 111 11.06 -7.91 -1.60
CA SER A 111 11.43 -7.31 -2.88
C SER A 111 10.59 -7.84 -4.03
N SER A 112 10.67 -7.16 -5.17
CA SER A 112 10.04 -7.58 -6.44
C SER A 112 10.63 -8.90 -6.94
N ALA A 113 11.90 -9.18 -6.62
CA ALA A 113 12.54 -10.45 -6.89
C ALA A 113 12.01 -11.61 -6.02
N ASP A 114 11.41 -11.30 -4.87
CA ASP A 114 10.82 -12.29 -3.97
C ASP A 114 9.39 -12.67 -4.36
N VAL A 115 8.77 -11.90 -5.25
CA VAL A 115 7.44 -12.19 -5.78
C VAL A 115 7.58 -13.16 -6.96
N LYS A 116 6.85 -14.27 -6.93
CA LYS A 116 6.73 -15.11 -8.14
C LYS A 116 5.89 -14.35 -9.15
N GLY A 117 6.34 -14.33 -10.41
CA GLY A 117 5.57 -13.87 -11.56
C GLY A 117 4.09 -14.20 -11.38
N LEU A 118 3.36 -13.13 -11.12
CA LEU A 118 1.94 -13.15 -10.87
C LEU A 118 1.27 -13.58 -12.18
N SER A 119 0.25 -14.43 -12.10
CA SER A 119 -0.60 -14.73 -13.25
C SER A 119 -2.04 -14.65 -12.78
N GLY A 120 -2.81 -13.71 -13.33
CA GLY A 120 -4.18 -13.46 -12.89
C GLY A 120 -4.52 -11.99 -12.72
N CYS A 121 -5.70 -11.72 -12.15
CA CYS A 121 -6.18 -10.35 -11.89
C CYS A 121 -5.77 -9.91 -10.48
N TYR A 122 -5.19 -8.72 -10.35
CA TYR A 122 -4.72 -8.17 -9.08
C TYR A 122 -5.39 -6.84 -8.78
N LEU A 123 -5.97 -6.73 -7.58
CA LEU A 123 -6.66 -5.54 -7.11
C LEU A 123 -5.68 -4.38 -6.97
N THR A 124 -6.13 -3.23 -7.44
CA THR A 124 -5.50 -1.94 -7.22
C THR A 124 -6.51 -1.02 -6.56
N LEU A 125 -6.17 -0.51 -5.37
CA LEU A 125 -7.06 0.34 -4.57
C LEU A 125 -6.34 1.63 -4.19
N TYR A 126 -6.67 2.72 -4.87
CA TYR A 126 -6.08 4.03 -4.60
C TYR A 126 -6.99 4.88 -3.74
N ASN A 127 -6.46 5.49 -2.67
CA ASN A 127 -7.17 6.50 -1.90
C ASN A 127 -6.86 7.90 -2.46
N ILE A 128 -7.74 8.37 -3.34
CA ILE A 128 -7.59 9.67 -4.01
C ILE A 128 -7.93 10.86 -3.11
N SER A 129 -8.42 10.63 -1.89
CA SER A 129 -8.51 11.68 -0.88
C SER A 129 -7.14 12.20 -0.45
N ASN A 130 -6.09 11.36 -0.57
CA ASN A 130 -4.76 11.64 -0.02
C ASN A 130 -3.75 12.09 -1.09
N GLY A 131 -4.14 12.13 -2.36
CA GLY A 131 -3.35 12.72 -3.45
C GLY A 131 -2.20 11.87 -3.97
N ASP A 132 -2.12 10.58 -3.60
CA ASP A 132 -1.06 9.69 -4.09
C ASP A 132 -1.61 8.68 -5.11
N LEU A 133 -1.10 8.78 -6.33
CA LEU A 133 -1.53 8.05 -7.53
C LEU A 133 -0.35 7.61 -8.40
N GLU A 134 0.88 7.66 -7.88
CA GLU A 134 2.03 7.14 -8.61
C GLU A 134 1.77 5.64 -8.95
N ASP A 135 2.04 5.26 -10.19
CA ASP A 135 1.80 3.91 -10.74
C ASP A 135 0.32 3.47 -10.90
N SER A 136 -0.64 4.38 -10.76
CA SER A 136 -2.09 4.10 -10.93
C SER A 136 -2.60 4.01 -12.37
N GLY A 137 -1.79 4.44 -13.34
CA GLY A 137 -2.24 4.67 -14.72
C GLY A 137 -3.08 5.95 -14.88
N TYR A 138 -3.38 6.66 -13.80
CA TYR A 138 -3.91 8.03 -13.81
C TYR A 138 -2.77 9.04 -13.67
N PRO A 139 -2.96 10.31 -14.09
CA PRO A 139 -1.96 11.35 -13.88
C PRO A 139 -1.65 11.50 -12.38
N ALA A 140 -0.36 11.44 -12.03
CA ALA A 140 0.09 11.40 -10.64
C ALA A 140 -0.24 12.67 -9.84
N ASP A 141 -0.54 13.77 -10.51
CA ASP A 141 -0.94 15.06 -9.93
C ASP A 141 -2.45 15.21 -9.72
N TRP A 142 -3.26 14.21 -10.11
CA TRP A 142 -4.71 14.29 -9.97
C TRP A 142 -5.16 14.15 -8.52
N THR A 143 -5.91 15.15 -8.07
CA THR A 143 -6.60 15.17 -6.79
C THR A 143 -8.04 14.70 -6.92
N LYS A 144 -8.73 14.52 -5.79
CA LYS A 144 -10.19 14.33 -5.77
C LYS A 144 -10.95 15.31 -6.68
N ALA A 145 -10.54 16.59 -6.73
CA ALA A 145 -11.22 17.60 -7.54
C ALA A 145 -11.07 17.31 -9.03
N ASP A 146 -9.90 16.86 -9.46
CA ASP A 146 -9.61 16.51 -10.85
C ASP A 146 -10.45 15.31 -11.31
N PHE A 147 -10.56 14.27 -10.47
CA PHE A 147 -11.43 13.12 -10.74
C PHE A 147 -12.90 13.50 -10.85
N LEU A 148 -13.40 14.37 -9.97
CA LEU A 148 -14.78 14.85 -10.04
C LEU A 148 -15.00 15.71 -11.30
N SER A 149 -14.01 16.51 -11.70
CA SER A 149 -14.06 17.33 -12.91
C SER A 149 -14.02 16.49 -14.19
N GLY A 150 -13.37 15.33 -14.15
CA GLY A 150 -13.31 14.35 -15.23
C GLY A 150 -14.63 13.66 -15.55
N GLY A 151 -15.70 13.95 -14.79
CA GLY A 151 -17.03 13.39 -15.02
C GLY A 151 -17.22 11.97 -14.48
N HIS A 152 -16.33 11.51 -13.60
CA HIS A 152 -16.47 10.21 -12.95
C HIS A 152 -17.64 10.22 -11.97
N GLU A 153 -18.48 9.18 -12.06
CA GLU A 153 -19.60 8.99 -11.13
C GLU A 153 -19.07 8.63 -9.74
N VAL A 154 -19.60 9.28 -8.69
CA VAL A 154 -19.36 8.90 -7.30
C VAL A 154 -20.43 7.90 -6.87
N VAL A 155 -20.03 6.71 -6.45
CA VAL A 155 -20.92 5.66 -5.96
C VAL A 155 -20.58 5.30 -4.51
N PRO A 156 -21.56 5.01 -3.66
CA PRO A 156 -21.28 4.54 -2.31
C PRO A 156 -20.72 3.11 -2.36
N LEU A 157 -19.67 2.87 -1.58
CA LEU A 157 -19.21 1.53 -1.22
C LEU A 157 -19.72 1.26 0.19
N THR A 158 -20.60 0.28 0.37
CA THR A 158 -21.23 0.00 1.66
C THR A 158 -20.59 -1.19 2.36
N ASP A 159 -20.81 -1.33 3.67
CA ASP A 159 -20.39 -2.53 4.41
C ASP A 159 -21.04 -3.80 3.84
N THR A 160 -22.22 -3.70 3.19
CA THR A 160 -22.85 -4.82 2.47
C THR A 160 -22.07 -5.20 1.22
N ASP A 161 -21.61 -4.22 0.44
CA ASP A 161 -20.77 -4.48 -0.74
C ASP A 161 -19.45 -5.13 -0.34
N LEU A 162 -18.87 -4.74 0.80
CA LEU A 162 -17.64 -5.29 1.35
C LEU A 162 -17.73 -6.75 1.82
N VAL A 163 -18.94 -7.26 2.11
CA VAL A 163 -19.16 -8.71 2.32
C VAL A 163 -18.88 -9.48 1.04
N ASP A 164 -19.24 -8.87 -0.09
CA ASP A 164 -19.16 -9.44 -1.43
C ASP A 164 -17.84 -9.10 -2.16
N LEU A 165 -17.05 -8.20 -1.59
CA LEU A 165 -15.72 -7.79 -2.03
C LEU A 165 -14.67 -7.99 -0.92
N PRO A 166 -14.41 -9.26 -0.51
CA PRO A 166 -13.55 -9.55 0.62
C PRO A 166 -12.12 -9.04 0.47
N LYS A 167 -11.58 -8.95 -0.76
CA LYS A 167 -10.23 -8.42 -1.01
C LYS A 167 -10.19 -6.91 -1.00
N VAL A 168 -11.24 -6.23 -1.47
CA VAL A 168 -11.38 -4.78 -1.28
C VAL A 168 -11.47 -4.47 0.22
N ASN A 169 -12.28 -5.22 0.97
CA ASN A 169 -12.42 -5.05 2.42
C ASN A 169 -11.10 -5.31 3.18
N GLU A 170 -10.39 -6.37 2.80
CA GLU A 170 -9.06 -6.68 3.34
C GLU A 170 -8.08 -5.53 3.05
N THR A 171 -8.08 -5.00 1.83
CA THR A 171 -7.18 -3.93 1.39
C THR A 171 -7.49 -2.61 2.08
N LEU A 172 -8.77 -2.26 2.27
CA LEU A 172 -9.17 -1.08 3.05
C LEU A 172 -8.66 -1.15 4.50
N ARG A 173 -8.62 -2.34 5.09
CA ARG A 173 -8.19 -2.55 6.48
C ARG A 173 -6.67 -2.64 6.64
N THR A 174 -5.99 -3.28 5.70
CA THR A 174 -4.56 -3.61 5.79
C THR A 174 -3.68 -2.65 5.00
N GLY A 175 -4.22 -2.10 3.91
CA GLY A 175 -3.50 -1.28 2.94
C GLY A 175 -2.52 -2.05 2.05
N PHE A 176 -2.71 -3.37 1.92
CA PHE A 176 -1.88 -4.23 1.09
C PHE A 176 -1.99 -3.85 -0.39
N MET A 177 -0.87 -3.72 -1.10
CA MET A 177 -0.90 -3.49 -2.55
C MET A 177 -0.86 -4.83 -3.30
N GLU A 178 -1.62 -4.95 -4.40
CA GLU A 178 -1.63 -6.12 -5.30
C GLU A 178 -2.20 -7.43 -4.69
N VAL A 179 -3.45 -7.35 -4.24
CA VAL A 179 -4.19 -8.50 -3.70
C VAL A 179 -4.80 -9.32 -4.86
N PRO A 180 -4.70 -10.67 -4.86
CA PRO A 180 -5.19 -11.46 -5.99
C PRO A 180 -6.71 -11.52 -5.94
N LEU A 181 -7.36 -11.21 -7.06
CA LEU A 181 -8.81 -11.25 -7.20
C LEU A 181 -9.27 -12.62 -7.69
N SER A 182 -10.39 -13.08 -7.12
CA SER A 182 -11.15 -14.17 -7.74
C SER A 182 -11.93 -13.63 -8.93
N TYR A 183 -12.18 -14.46 -9.95
CA TYR A 183 -12.98 -14.08 -11.11
C TYR A 183 -14.34 -13.45 -10.73
N ASN A 184 -15.02 -14.00 -9.71
CA ASN A 184 -16.31 -13.48 -9.26
C ASN A 184 -16.18 -12.07 -8.67
N GLU A 185 -15.12 -11.82 -7.93
CA GLU A 185 -14.84 -10.51 -7.33
C GLU A 185 -14.44 -9.49 -8.40
N THR A 186 -13.60 -9.90 -9.36
CA THR A 186 -13.27 -9.11 -10.56
C THR A 186 -14.54 -8.67 -11.29
N MET A 187 -15.47 -9.60 -11.56
CA MET A 187 -16.72 -9.27 -12.26
C MET A 187 -17.63 -8.33 -11.46
N ARG A 188 -17.61 -8.41 -10.12
CA ARG A 188 -18.35 -7.48 -9.25
C ARG A 188 -17.74 -6.08 -9.31
N ILE A 189 -16.41 -5.98 -9.26
CA ILE A 189 -15.70 -4.70 -9.42
C ILE A 189 -16.00 -4.08 -10.80
N VAL A 190 -15.92 -4.87 -11.88
CA VAL A 190 -16.26 -4.41 -13.25
C VAL A 190 -17.68 -3.85 -13.31
N LYS A 191 -18.64 -4.53 -12.68
CA LYS A 191 -20.05 -4.12 -12.75
C LYS A 191 -20.38 -2.91 -11.87
N GLY A 192 -19.77 -2.82 -10.69
CA GLY A 192 -20.14 -1.85 -9.66
C GLY A 192 -19.27 -0.60 -9.63
N TYR A 193 -17.97 -0.75 -9.83
CA TYR A 193 -16.98 0.26 -9.41
C TYR A 193 -16.00 0.67 -10.51
N ARG A 194 -15.79 -0.15 -11.54
CA ARG A 194 -14.82 0.18 -12.59
C ARG A 194 -15.19 1.47 -13.32
N GLY A 195 -14.24 2.39 -13.39
CA GLY A 195 -14.41 3.74 -13.97
C GLY A 195 -15.18 4.73 -13.08
N LYS A 196 -15.54 4.34 -11.86
CA LYS A 196 -16.24 5.17 -10.88
C LYS A 196 -15.37 5.48 -9.67
N ILE A 197 -15.78 6.47 -8.89
CA ILE A 197 -15.17 6.80 -7.61
C ILE A 197 -16.03 6.18 -6.51
N ALA A 198 -15.44 5.26 -5.75
CA ALA A 198 -16.09 4.65 -4.59
C ALA A 198 -15.94 5.57 -3.37
N GLU A 199 -17.05 5.99 -2.77
CA GLU A 199 -17.03 6.69 -1.48
C GLU A 199 -17.24 5.69 -0.34
N TYR A 200 -16.31 5.66 0.61
CA TYR A 200 -16.44 4.87 1.84
C TYR A 200 -15.98 5.68 3.06
N ARG A 201 -16.90 5.92 3.98
CA ARG A 201 -16.64 6.59 5.27
C ARG A 201 -15.95 7.95 5.11
N GLY A 202 -16.39 8.74 4.14
CA GLY A 202 -15.86 10.08 3.83
C GLY A 202 -14.60 10.09 2.97
N ASN A 203 -14.07 8.92 2.59
CA ASN A 203 -12.90 8.79 1.73
C ASN A 203 -13.28 8.31 0.33
N TYR A 204 -12.49 8.71 -0.66
CA TYR A 204 -12.76 8.44 -2.06
C TYR A 204 -11.68 7.52 -2.62
N TYR A 205 -12.11 6.47 -3.29
CA TYR A 205 -11.25 5.42 -3.79
C TYR A 205 -11.47 5.15 -5.27
N VAL A 206 -10.40 4.84 -5.97
CA VAL A 206 -10.45 4.17 -7.27
C VAL A 206 -10.20 2.69 -7.05
N ILE A 207 -11.16 1.86 -7.45
CA ILE A 207 -11.08 0.40 -7.36
C ILE A 207 -10.91 -0.15 -8.78
N ASP A 208 -9.74 -0.66 -9.10
CA ASP A 208 -9.45 -1.28 -10.39
C ASP A 208 -8.63 -2.56 -10.21
N PHE A 209 -8.18 -3.14 -11.31
CA PHE A 209 -7.27 -4.28 -11.30
C PHE A 209 -6.47 -4.36 -12.61
N PHE A 210 -5.29 -4.96 -12.53
CA PHE A 210 -4.50 -5.33 -13.70
C PHE A 210 -4.45 -6.85 -13.89
N GLU A 211 -4.19 -7.28 -15.12
CA GLU A 211 -3.97 -8.68 -15.47
C GLU A 211 -2.48 -8.90 -15.80
N SER A 212 -1.89 -9.95 -15.24
CA SER A 212 -0.51 -10.37 -15.51
C SER A 212 -0.40 -11.78 -16.08
#